data_AF-A0A914CNM6-F1
#
_entry.id   AF-A0A914CNM6-F1
#
_cell.length_a   1.000
_cell.length_b   1.000
_cell.length_c   1.000
_cell.angle_alpha   90.00
_cell.angle_beta   90.00
_cell.angle_gamma   90.00
#
_symmetry.space_group_name_H-M   'P 1'
#
loop_
_entity.id
_entity.type
_entity.pdbx_description
1 polymer ?
#
loop_
_entity_poly.entity_id
_entity_poly.type
_entity_poly.pdbx_seq_one_letter_code
_entity_poly.pdbx_strand_id
1 'polypeptide(L)'
;MIFKVLACLLASVVVVVLGDSTPFCRDSSIECLSHSQLHSLVKELRTKYETVQSHFTESNCTICNVLENVCLNGGTCLPEGGENYRCECPYNYTGEHCEIPVVCTQNACGPNAECRVFNHRINCNCKLGYTGDPYSHDGCNKTVVTSCMTGDPHYYSFDRNFFDYQGTCPYVVSKNCKSIAPYADFVIKARNALVRPAAHVSYVVEVELETHAHHVHYMEKIFHRQIKKQIVQNYRRDFPEQL
;
A
#
# COMPACT_ATOMS: atom_id res chain seq x y z
N MET A 1 -30.40 -66.09 29.27
CA MET A 1 -31.15 -65.02 29.97
C MET A 1 -30.28 -64.53 31.12
N ILE A 2 -30.11 -63.21 31.21
CA ILE A 2 -29.57 -62.42 32.33
C ILE A 2 -28.04 -62.42 32.49
N PHE A 3 -27.48 -61.26 32.11
CA PHE A 3 -26.13 -60.78 32.39
C PHE A 3 -25.91 -60.51 33.87
N LYS A 4 -24.67 -60.69 34.35
CA LYS A 4 -24.08 -59.84 35.40
C LYS A 4 -22.66 -59.43 35.00
N VAL A 5 -22.57 -58.18 34.54
CA VAL A 5 -21.35 -57.37 34.51
C VAL A 5 -21.21 -56.74 35.89
N LEU A 6 -20.04 -56.87 36.52
CA LEU A 6 -19.63 -55.97 37.60
C LEU A 6 -18.49 -55.11 37.08
N ALA A 7 -18.74 -53.80 37.01
CA ALA A 7 -17.79 -52.80 36.57
C ALA A 7 -17.31 -51.96 37.77
N CYS A 8 -16.00 -51.68 37.75
CA CYS A 8 -15.32 -50.48 38.24
C CYS A 8 -15.23 -50.21 39.76
N LEU A 9 -14.01 -49.93 40.23
CA LEU A 9 -13.66 -48.55 40.59
C LEU A 9 -12.14 -48.33 40.44
N LEU A 10 -11.81 -47.38 39.55
CA LEU A 10 -10.53 -46.70 39.30
C LEU A 10 -9.61 -47.28 38.20
N ALA A 11 -9.83 -46.74 36.98
CA ALA A 11 -8.93 -46.56 35.83
C ALA A 11 -8.57 -47.78 34.92
N SER A 12 -9.33 -47.89 33.80
CA SER A 12 -8.93 -48.10 32.38
C SER A 12 -7.80 -49.11 32.07
N VAL A 13 -7.94 -50.23 31.34
CA VAL A 13 -8.86 -50.73 30.29
C VAL A 13 -8.84 -52.27 30.34
N VAL A 14 -9.96 -52.94 30.08
CA VAL A 14 -10.02 -54.39 29.81
C VAL A 14 -10.45 -54.60 28.37
N VAL A 15 -9.68 -55.37 27.60
CA VAL A 15 -10.11 -55.87 26.27
C VAL A 15 -10.47 -57.34 26.42
N VAL A 16 -11.74 -57.66 26.13
CA VAL A 16 -12.21 -59.03 25.88
C VAL A 16 -12.81 -59.06 24.48
N VAL A 17 -12.44 -60.05 23.68
CA VAL A 17 -13.15 -60.41 22.44
C VAL A 17 -13.71 -61.82 22.63
N LEU A 18 -15.02 -61.98 22.45
CA LEU A 18 -15.71 -63.27 22.30
C LEU A 18 -16.36 -63.31 20.92
N GLY A 19 -16.21 -64.43 20.21
CA GLY A 19 -16.92 -64.74 18.96
C GLY A 19 -17.02 -66.25 18.76
N ASP A 20 -18.24 -66.72 18.54
CA ASP A 20 -18.67 -68.12 18.54
C ASP A 20 -18.09 -69.00 17.41
N SER A 21 -17.88 -70.28 17.76
CA SER A 21 -17.82 -71.48 16.91
C SER A 21 -16.90 -71.48 15.66
N THR A 22 -15.85 -72.32 15.73
CA THR A 22 -14.85 -72.74 14.72
C THR A 22 -13.51 -71.98 14.70
N PRO A 23 -12.37 -72.68 14.46
CA PRO A 23 -11.17 -72.50 15.26
C PRO A 23 -10.17 -71.56 14.57
N PHE A 24 -9.93 -70.40 15.16
CA PHE A 24 -8.81 -69.55 14.79
C PHE A 24 -8.00 -69.15 16.04
N CYS A 25 -7.42 -70.15 16.69
CA CYS A 25 -6.23 -70.01 17.52
C CYS A 25 -5.46 -71.33 17.45
N ARG A 26 -4.62 -71.48 16.42
CA ARG A 26 -3.52 -72.45 16.43
C ARG A 26 -2.25 -71.68 16.77
N ASP A 27 -2.21 -71.11 17.96
CA ASP A 27 -0.94 -70.78 18.59
C ASP A 27 -1.08 -70.85 20.11
N SER A 28 -0.21 -71.65 20.72
CA SER A 28 -0.22 -72.03 22.13
C SER A 28 0.75 -71.14 22.89
N SER A 29 0.50 -69.83 22.96
CA SER A 29 1.47 -68.89 23.52
C SER A 29 0.84 -67.76 24.34
N ILE A 30 -0.23 -68.05 25.08
CA ILE A 30 -0.67 -67.16 26.15
C ILE A 30 0.03 -67.60 27.45
N GLU A 31 1.19 -67.01 27.73
CA GLU A 31 1.87 -67.14 29.02
C GLU A 31 1.13 -66.30 30.08
N CYS A 32 0.58 -66.96 31.09
CA CYS A 32 -0.05 -66.29 32.24
C CYS A 32 1.03 -65.73 33.19
N LEU A 33 1.06 -64.41 33.36
CA LEU A 33 1.93 -63.76 34.34
C LEU A 33 1.38 -63.97 35.77
N SER A 34 2.28 -64.23 36.73
CA SER A 34 1.93 -64.21 38.16
C SER A 34 1.53 -62.81 38.61
N HIS A 35 0.77 -62.71 39.71
CA HIS A 35 0.34 -61.43 40.27
C HIS A 35 1.51 -60.46 40.53
N SER A 36 2.66 -60.99 40.95
CA SER A 36 3.89 -60.20 41.17
C SER A 36 4.48 -59.63 39.88
N GLN A 37 4.45 -60.41 38.80
CA GLN A 37 4.93 -59.99 37.47
C GLN A 37 4.00 -58.95 36.86
N LEU A 38 2.68 -59.14 36.99
CA LEU A 38 1.69 -58.15 36.54
C LEU A 38 1.84 -56.83 37.30
N HIS A 39 2.02 -56.88 38.62
CA HIS A 39 2.23 -55.68 39.43
C HIS A 39 3.53 -54.95 39.07
N SER A 40 4.60 -55.69 38.79
CA SER A 40 5.87 -55.11 38.31
C SER A 40 5.71 -54.44 36.95
N LEU A 41 4.99 -55.07 36.02
CA LEU A 41 4.73 -54.54 34.69
C LEU A 41 3.86 -53.27 34.73
N VAL A 42 2.79 -53.28 35.52
CA VAL A 42 1.94 -52.09 35.72
C VAL A 42 2.74 -50.95 36.33
N LYS A 43 3.60 -51.23 37.31
CA LYS A 43 4.48 -50.21 37.91
C LYS A 43 5.45 -49.64 36.87
N GLU A 44 6.06 -50.48 36.04
CA GLU A 44 6.96 -50.04 34.97
C GLU A 44 6.22 -49.18 33.93
N LEU A 45 5.06 -49.62 33.46
CA LEU A 45 4.24 -48.90 32.49
C LEU A 45 3.76 -47.55 33.03
N ARG A 46 3.37 -47.49 34.30
CA ARG A 46 2.98 -46.24 34.96
C ARG A 46 4.15 -45.25 35.05
N THR A 47 5.33 -45.76 35.42
CA THR A 47 6.55 -44.94 35.48
C THR A 47 6.92 -44.41 34.08
N LYS A 48 6.82 -45.25 33.04
CA LYS A 48 7.03 -44.85 31.64
C LYS A 48 6.01 -43.82 31.17
N TYR A 49 4.74 -43.99 31.53
CA TYR A 49 3.69 -43.04 31.21
C TYR A 49 3.92 -41.68 31.88
N GLU A 50 4.27 -41.67 33.16
CA GLU A 50 4.58 -40.45 33.92
C GLU A 50 5.81 -39.71 33.36
N THR A 51 6.83 -40.43 32.89
CA THR A 51 7.99 -39.81 32.22
C THR A 51 7.60 -39.20 30.87
N VAL A 52 6.85 -39.92 30.04
CA VAL A 52 6.34 -39.40 28.75
C VAL A 52 5.44 -38.18 28.95
N GLN A 53 4.59 -38.20 29.98
CA GLN A 53 3.71 -37.10 30.32
C GLN A 53 4.49 -35.86 30.81
N SER A 54 5.57 -36.05 31.58
CA SER A 54 6.44 -34.95 32.03
C SER A 54 7.19 -34.27 30.87
N HIS A 55 7.58 -35.04 29.84
CA HIS A 55 8.15 -34.49 28.62
C HIS A 55 7.16 -33.66 27.80
N PHE A 56 5.85 -33.92 27.91
CA PHE A 56 4.80 -33.13 27.27
C PHE A 56 4.50 -31.81 27.98
N THR A 57 4.82 -31.70 29.27
CA THR A 57 4.64 -30.45 30.04
C THR A 57 5.83 -29.49 29.95
N GLU A 58 7.01 -29.96 29.52
CA GLU A 58 8.22 -29.13 29.40
C GLU A 58 8.61 -28.83 27.94
N SER A 59 8.05 -29.53 26.95
CA SER A 59 8.26 -29.19 25.56
C SER A 59 7.33 -28.04 25.18
N ASN A 60 7.92 -26.93 24.71
CA ASN A 60 7.23 -25.82 24.04
C ASN A 60 6.65 -26.27 22.68
N CYS A 61 5.96 -27.40 22.66
CA CYS A 61 5.42 -28.06 21.49
C CYS A 61 4.29 -27.17 20.94
N THR A 62 4.69 -26.23 20.10
CA THR A 62 3.82 -25.31 19.38
C THR A 62 3.90 -25.68 17.91
N ILE A 63 2.83 -25.43 17.16
CA ILE A 63 2.82 -25.69 15.71
C ILE A 63 4.02 -25.05 15.00
N CYS A 64 4.46 -23.88 15.46
CA CYS A 64 5.62 -23.16 14.92
C CYS A 64 6.95 -23.95 15.00
N ASN A 65 7.08 -24.89 15.94
CA ASN A 65 8.30 -25.69 16.14
C ASN A 65 8.23 -27.08 15.47
N VAL A 66 7.02 -27.54 15.11
CA VAL A 66 6.78 -28.92 14.64
C VAL A 66 6.56 -28.97 13.12
N LEU A 67 5.95 -27.95 12.54
CA LEU A 67 5.69 -27.86 11.10
C LEU A 67 6.63 -26.81 10.49
N GLU A 68 7.49 -27.23 9.57
CA GLU A 68 8.33 -26.31 8.80
C GLU A 68 7.46 -25.50 7.82
N ASN A 69 7.73 -24.19 7.70
CA ASN A 69 7.10 -23.28 6.75
C ASN A 69 5.56 -23.15 6.86
N VAL A 70 5.01 -23.23 8.07
CA VAL A 70 3.58 -22.92 8.34
C VAL A 70 3.21 -21.52 7.84
N CYS A 71 4.09 -20.54 8.06
CA CYS A 71 3.95 -19.20 7.49
C CYS A 71 4.80 -19.11 6.22
N LEU A 72 4.16 -18.89 5.08
CA LEU A 72 4.78 -18.82 3.77
C LEU A 72 5.42 -17.45 3.52
N ASN A 73 6.21 -17.36 2.44
CA ASN A 73 6.75 -16.11 1.90
C ASN A 73 7.52 -15.24 2.91
N GLY A 74 8.20 -15.86 3.89
CA GLY A 74 8.96 -15.15 4.91
C GLY A 74 8.12 -14.62 6.08
N GLY A 75 6.88 -15.12 6.26
CA GLY A 75 6.08 -14.86 7.44
C GLY A 75 6.69 -15.44 8.72
N THR A 76 6.44 -14.75 9.85
CA THR A 76 6.90 -15.17 11.18
C THR A 76 5.79 -15.88 11.92
N CYS A 77 6.04 -17.11 12.38
CA CYS A 77 5.06 -17.87 13.16
C CYS A 77 5.07 -17.44 14.63
N LEU A 78 3.90 -17.08 15.16
CA LEU A 78 3.72 -16.68 16.55
C LEU A 78 2.79 -17.69 17.26
N PRO A 79 3.27 -18.43 18.27
CA PRO A 79 2.45 -19.40 18.98
C PRO A 79 1.45 -18.70 19.93
N GLU A 80 0.20 -19.17 19.94
CA GLU A 80 -0.85 -18.66 20.84
C GLU A 80 -1.23 -19.67 21.94
N GLY A 81 -0.57 -20.83 21.97
CA GLY A 81 -0.75 -21.88 22.99
C GLY A 81 -1.40 -23.14 22.42
N GLY A 82 -0.94 -24.31 22.88
CA GLY A 82 -1.36 -25.60 22.33
C GLY A 82 -1.07 -25.68 20.82
N GLU A 83 -2.10 -26.02 20.05
CA GLU A 83 -2.04 -26.10 18.58
C GLU A 83 -2.38 -24.76 17.89
N ASN A 84 -2.67 -23.68 18.63
CA ASN A 84 -2.99 -22.39 18.02
C ASN A 84 -1.75 -21.58 17.69
N TYR A 85 -1.79 -20.90 16.54
CA TYR A 85 -0.75 -20.01 16.07
C TYR A 85 -1.35 -18.92 15.19
N ARG A 86 -0.58 -17.86 14.97
CA ARG A 86 -0.85 -16.86 13.93
C ARG A 86 0.42 -16.54 13.15
N CYS A 87 0.26 -16.17 11.89
CA CYS A 87 1.36 -15.71 11.07
C CYS A 87 1.42 -14.17 11.04
N GLU A 88 2.58 -13.61 11.37
CA GLU A 88 2.89 -12.22 11.09
C GLU A 88 3.51 -12.13 9.69
N CYS A 89 2.73 -11.62 8.74
CA CYS A 89 3.15 -11.54 7.36
C CYS A 89 4.08 -10.35 7.11
N PRO A 90 4.94 -10.43 6.09
CA PRO A 90 5.60 -9.25 5.53
C PRO A 90 4.56 -8.30 4.91
N TYR A 91 4.89 -7.00 4.81
CA TYR A 91 3.95 -5.95 4.35
C TYR A 91 3.38 -6.18 2.94
N ASN A 92 4.03 -7.00 2.12
CA ASN A 92 3.65 -7.35 0.76
C ASN A 92 2.93 -8.72 0.65
N TYR A 93 2.53 -9.33 1.77
CA TYR A 93 1.72 -10.55 1.81
C TYR A 93 0.58 -10.43 2.83
N THR A 94 -0.45 -11.24 2.64
CA THR A 94 -1.63 -11.39 3.50
C THR A 94 -2.15 -12.84 3.43
N GLY A 95 -3.20 -13.16 4.16
CA GLY A 95 -3.73 -14.53 4.31
C GLY A 95 -3.37 -15.14 5.67
N GLU A 96 -3.95 -16.31 5.95
CA GLU A 96 -3.75 -17.01 7.23
C GLU A 96 -2.30 -17.50 7.37
N HIS A 97 -1.68 -17.88 6.25
CA HIS A 97 -0.33 -18.40 6.15
C HIS A 97 0.55 -17.51 5.26
N CYS A 98 0.18 -16.24 5.05
CA CYS A 98 0.91 -15.30 4.18
C CYS A 98 1.02 -15.77 2.71
N GLU A 99 0.02 -16.51 2.24
CA GLU A 99 -0.04 -17.10 0.90
C GLU A 99 -0.46 -16.11 -0.20
N ILE A 100 -1.09 -15.00 0.17
CA ILE A 100 -1.68 -14.04 -0.77
C ILE A 100 -0.73 -12.85 -0.97
N PRO A 101 -0.14 -12.65 -2.16
CA PRO A 101 0.71 -11.49 -2.42
C PRO A 101 -0.11 -10.20 -2.53
N VAL A 102 0.37 -9.14 -1.91
CA VAL A 102 -0.13 -7.77 -2.04
C VAL A 102 0.85 -7.01 -2.92
N VAL A 103 0.54 -6.92 -4.21
CA VAL A 103 1.45 -6.37 -5.23
C VAL A 103 0.76 -5.32 -6.09
N CYS A 104 1.53 -4.31 -6.48
CA CYS A 104 1.12 -3.30 -7.45
C CYS A 104 1.12 -3.90 -8.87
N THR A 105 -0.01 -4.44 -9.29
CA THR A 105 -0.23 -4.88 -10.68
C THR A 105 -0.71 -3.72 -11.56
N GLN A 106 -0.76 -3.91 -12.88
CA GLN A 106 -1.15 -2.87 -13.83
C GLN A 106 -2.56 -2.28 -13.57
N ASN A 107 -3.45 -3.01 -12.90
CA ASN A 107 -4.83 -2.58 -12.60
C ASN A 107 -5.07 -2.32 -11.12
N ALA A 108 -4.02 -2.31 -10.29
CA ALA A 108 -4.13 -2.06 -8.85
C ALA A 108 -4.56 -0.61 -8.54
N CYS A 109 -4.16 0.32 -9.39
CA CYS A 109 -4.53 1.73 -9.33
C CYS A 109 -5.00 2.20 -10.69
N GLY A 110 -5.81 3.26 -10.70
CA GLY A 110 -6.24 3.94 -11.92
C GLY A 110 -5.08 4.62 -12.67
N PRO A 111 -5.32 5.06 -13.92
CA PRO A 111 -4.34 5.78 -14.71
C PRO A 111 -3.84 7.04 -13.98
N ASN A 112 -2.57 7.39 -14.21
CA ASN A 112 -1.86 8.51 -13.58
C ASN A 112 -1.78 8.50 -12.04
N ALA A 113 -2.09 7.37 -11.40
CA ALA A 113 -1.78 7.13 -10.00
C ALA A 113 -0.39 6.48 -9.83
N GLU A 114 0.21 6.69 -8.66
CA GLU A 114 1.36 5.95 -8.15
C GLU A 114 0.85 4.89 -7.18
N CYS A 115 1.26 3.64 -7.40
CA CYS A 115 0.91 2.52 -6.55
C CYS A 115 2.04 2.24 -5.56
N ARG A 116 1.70 2.10 -4.27
CA ARG A 116 2.61 1.63 -3.23
C ARG A 116 1.90 0.64 -2.32
N VAL A 117 2.65 -0.35 -1.84
CA VAL A 117 2.14 -1.31 -0.85
C VAL A 117 2.57 -0.85 0.54
N PHE A 118 1.60 -0.65 1.43
CA PHE A 118 1.84 -0.25 2.81
C PHE A 118 0.79 -0.86 3.74
N ASN A 119 1.21 -1.38 4.89
CA ASN A 119 0.33 -2.05 5.87
C ASN A 119 -0.59 -3.11 5.24
N HIS A 120 -0.03 -4.03 4.44
CA HIS A 120 -0.76 -5.13 3.79
C HIS A 120 -1.88 -4.66 2.84
N ARG A 121 -1.79 -3.42 2.34
CA ARG A 121 -2.78 -2.84 1.43
C ARG A 121 -2.10 -2.14 0.27
N ILE A 122 -2.81 -2.15 -0.85
CA ILE A 122 -2.52 -1.31 -2.00
C ILE A 122 -2.96 0.11 -1.66
N ASN A 123 -2.05 1.06 -1.78
CA ASN A 123 -2.29 2.47 -1.61
C ASN A 123 -1.99 3.19 -2.93
N CYS A 124 -3.01 3.85 -3.47
CA CYS A 124 -2.94 4.59 -4.72
C CYS A 124 -3.04 6.09 -4.41
N ASN A 125 -2.10 6.87 -4.96
CA ASN A 125 -2.12 8.33 -4.87
C ASN A 125 -1.93 8.93 -6.26
N CYS A 126 -2.61 10.02 -6.59
CA CYS A 126 -2.38 10.71 -7.84
C CYS A 126 -0.94 11.22 -7.93
N LYS A 127 -0.31 11.06 -9.11
CA LYS A 127 1.00 11.66 -9.39
C LYS A 127 0.94 13.18 -9.21
N LEU A 128 2.09 13.80 -8.96
CA LEU A 128 2.18 15.26 -8.83
C LEU A 128 1.57 15.96 -10.07
N GLY A 129 0.67 16.92 -9.84
CA GLY A 129 -0.04 17.63 -10.90
C GLY A 129 -1.28 16.91 -11.44
N TYR A 130 -1.73 15.83 -10.79
CA TYR A 130 -2.97 15.13 -11.09
C TYR A 130 -3.90 15.08 -9.87
N THR A 131 -5.21 15.08 -10.13
CA THR A 131 -6.28 15.01 -9.13
C THR A 131 -7.40 14.09 -9.63
N GLY A 132 -8.13 13.43 -8.74
CA GLY A 132 -9.21 12.50 -9.09
C GLY A 132 -9.31 11.38 -8.06
N ASP A 133 -9.97 10.29 -8.45
CA ASP A 133 -10.01 9.06 -7.65
C ASP A 133 -8.96 8.07 -8.16
N PRO A 134 -7.86 7.85 -7.42
CA PRO A 134 -6.75 7.00 -7.85
C PRO A 134 -7.09 5.50 -7.85
N TYR A 135 -8.26 5.09 -7.35
CA TYR A 135 -8.74 3.70 -7.40
C TYR A 135 -9.80 3.48 -8.49
N SER A 136 -10.31 4.55 -9.10
CA SER A 136 -11.31 4.45 -10.16
C SER A 136 -10.70 4.05 -11.50
N HIS A 137 -11.55 3.57 -12.41
CA HIS A 137 -11.17 3.32 -13.80
C HIS A 137 -10.67 4.59 -14.51
N ASP A 138 -11.29 5.74 -14.20
CA ASP A 138 -10.92 7.04 -14.78
C ASP A 138 -9.63 7.60 -14.16
N GLY A 139 -9.24 7.09 -12.99
CA GLY A 139 -8.01 7.41 -12.30
C GLY A 139 -7.86 8.89 -11.98
N CYS A 140 -6.66 9.40 -12.22
CA CYS A 140 -6.30 10.78 -11.95
C CYS A 140 -6.19 11.58 -13.25
N ASN A 141 -6.77 12.77 -13.24
CA ASN A 141 -6.75 13.72 -14.35
C ASN A 141 -5.78 14.87 -14.06
N LYS A 142 -5.14 15.38 -15.11
CA LYS A 142 -4.16 16.47 -14.99
C LYS A 142 -4.86 17.72 -14.46
N THR A 143 -4.35 18.25 -13.36
CA THR A 143 -4.88 19.48 -12.75
C THR A 143 -4.32 20.67 -13.52
N VAL A 144 -5.18 21.35 -14.28
CA VAL A 144 -4.84 22.63 -14.92
C VAL A 144 -5.46 23.74 -14.08
N VAL A 145 -4.61 24.53 -13.45
CA VAL A 145 -5.01 25.79 -12.80
C VAL A 145 -4.43 26.94 -13.60
N THR A 146 -5.27 27.94 -13.86
CA THR A 146 -4.90 29.08 -14.70
C THR A 146 -4.95 30.34 -13.85
N SER A 147 -3.89 31.15 -13.98
CA SER A 147 -3.87 32.54 -13.53
C SER A 147 -3.91 33.43 -14.77
N CYS A 148 -4.68 34.50 -14.71
CA CYS A 148 -4.91 35.40 -15.83
C CYS A 148 -4.70 36.85 -15.42
N MET A 149 -4.28 37.66 -16.38
CA MET A 149 -4.14 39.10 -16.24
C MET A 149 -4.81 39.70 -17.47
N THR A 150 -5.93 40.39 -17.27
CA THR A 150 -6.71 40.94 -18.38
C THR A 150 -7.00 42.42 -18.15
N GLY A 151 -6.57 43.27 -19.10
CA GLY A 151 -6.85 44.71 -19.07
C GLY A 151 -6.13 45.45 -17.93
N ASP A 152 -6.83 46.38 -17.29
CA ASP A 152 -6.39 46.99 -16.02
C ASP A 152 -7.55 47.44 -15.11
N PRO A 153 -7.59 46.94 -13.85
CA PRO A 153 -6.96 45.71 -13.41
C PRO A 153 -8.00 44.66 -13.08
N HIS A 154 -7.77 43.44 -13.56
CA HIS A 154 -8.60 42.29 -13.23
C HIS A 154 -7.69 41.04 -13.19
N TYR A 155 -6.84 40.95 -12.15
CA TYR A 155 -5.89 39.84 -11.98
C TYR A 155 -6.59 38.67 -11.29
N TYR A 156 -6.39 37.47 -11.82
CA TYR A 156 -6.86 36.23 -11.19
C TYR A 156 -5.67 35.40 -10.76
N SER A 157 -5.53 35.19 -9.46
CA SER A 157 -4.59 34.22 -8.90
C SER A 157 -4.99 32.79 -9.25
N PHE A 158 -4.08 31.83 -9.05
CA PHE A 158 -4.36 30.41 -9.25
C PHE A 158 -5.50 29.88 -8.37
N ASP A 159 -5.73 30.52 -7.20
CA ASP A 159 -6.83 30.20 -6.29
C ASP A 159 -8.15 30.92 -6.66
N ARG A 160 -8.20 31.57 -7.82
CA ARG A 160 -9.32 32.37 -8.34
C ARG A 160 -9.67 33.63 -7.54
N ASN A 161 -8.77 34.08 -6.67
CA ASN A 161 -8.92 35.38 -6.02
C ASN A 161 -8.62 36.50 -7.00
N PHE A 162 -9.42 37.56 -6.89
CA PHE A 162 -9.41 38.73 -7.75
C PHE A 162 -8.61 39.88 -7.12
N PHE A 163 -7.78 40.57 -7.90
CA PHE A 163 -6.98 41.69 -7.41
C PHE A 163 -6.85 42.83 -8.42
N ASP A 164 -6.74 44.02 -7.86
CA ASP A 164 -6.45 45.26 -8.59
C ASP A 164 -5.00 45.68 -8.34
N TYR A 165 -4.23 45.91 -9.41
CA TYR A 165 -2.85 46.37 -9.32
C TYR A 165 -2.51 47.39 -10.41
N GLN A 166 -2.25 48.63 -9.97
CA GLN A 166 -2.02 49.82 -10.81
C GLN A 166 -0.54 50.23 -10.93
N GLY A 167 0.37 49.40 -10.43
CA GLY A 167 1.80 49.71 -10.43
C GLY A 167 2.43 49.58 -11.81
N THR A 168 3.28 50.53 -12.20
CA THR A 168 3.94 50.56 -13.53
C THR A 168 5.34 49.94 -13.54
N CYS A 169 5.90 49.63 -12.37
CA CYS A 169 7.17 48.91 -12.29
C CYS A 169 6.99 47.47 -12.81
N PRO A 170 7.99 46.88 -13.48
CA PRO A 170 7.99 45.45 -13.76
C PRO A 170 7.84 44.63 -12.48
N TYR A 171 7.04 43.57 -12.51
CA TYR A 171 6.80 42.67 -11.40
C TYR A 171 6.79 41.21 -11.85
N VAL A 172 7.05 40.31 -10.90
CA VAL A 172 6.97 38.87 -11.13
C VAL A 172 5.54 38.41 -10.91
N VAL A 173 4.93 37.86 -11.94
CA VAL A 173 3.57 37.31 -11.91
C VAL A 173 3.57 35.93 -11.28
N SER A 174 4.47 35.08 -11.74
CA SER A 174 4.62 33.72 -11.24
C SER A 174 6.05 33.26 -11.46
N LYS A 175 6.58 32.57 -10.47
CA LYS A 175 7.82 31.81 -10.57
C LYS A 175 7.68 30.59 -9.68
N ASN A 176 8.37 29.53 -10.01
CA ASN A 176 8.46 28.41 -9.10
C ASN A 176 9.41 28.74 -7.93
N CYS A 177 9.08 28.25 -6.73
CA CYS A 177 9.92 28.45 -5.55
C CYS A 177 11.16 27.55 -5.53
N LYS A 178 11.09 26.40 -6.21
CA LYS A 178 12.16 25.40 -6.33
C LYS A 178 12.07 24.71 -7.70
N SER A 179 13.20 24.42 -8.32
CA SER A 179 13.25 23.53 -9.50
C SER A 179 12.96 22.11 -9.02
N ILE A 180 11.92 21.49 -9.56
CA ILE A 180 11.56 20.11 -9.25
C ILE A 180 11.58 19.36 -10.57
N ALA A 181 12.52 18.43 -10.74
CA ALA A 181 12.57 17.57 -11.91
C ALA A 181 11.21 16.84 -12.08
N PRO A 182 10.64 16.78 -13.30
CA PRO A 182 11.24 17.15 -14.59
C PRO A 182 11.06 18.62 -15.00
N TYR A 183 10.43 19.45 -14.16
CA TYR A 183 10.13 20.86 -14.47
C TYR A 183 11.34 21.76 -14.19
N ALA A 184 11.75 22.52 -15.21
CA ALA A 184 12.81 23.53 -15.10
C ALA A 184 12.29 24.79 -14.40
N ASP A 185 13.20 25.55 -13.76
CA ASP A 185 12.83 26.88 -13.26
C ASP A 185 12.31 27.78 -14.37
N PHE A 186 11.32 28.58 -14.00
CA PHE A 186 10.75 29.62 -14.84
C PHE A 186 10.40 30.87 -14.03
N VAL A 187 10.40 32.01 -14.73
CA VAL A 187 9.91 33.29 -14.20
C VAL A 187 9.06 33.96 -15.26
N ILE A 188 7.84 34.32 -14.89
CA ILE A 188 6.94 35.16 -15.69
C ILE A 188 6.97 36.55 -15.08
N LYS A 189 7.39 37.54 -15.86
CA LYS A 189 7.38 38.94 -15.50
C LYS A 189 6.35 39.68 -16.34
N ALA A 190 5.76 40.71 -15.78
CA ALA A 190 4.89 41.63 -16.50
C ALA A 190 5.23 43.07 -16.14
N ARG A 191 4.95 43.99 -17.07
CA ARG A 191 5.06 45.43 -16.82
C ARG A 191 3.78 46.10 -17.28
N ASN A 192 3.27 46.98 -16.43
CA ASN A 192 2.12 47.82 -16.78
C ASN A 192 2.60 49.20 -17.22
N ALA A 193 1.84 49.87 -18.08
CA ALA A 193 2.08 51.26 -18.44
C ALA A 193 0.78 52.05 -18.44
N LEU A 194 0.86 53.31 -18.05
CA LEU A 194 -0.26 54.24 -18.18
C LEU A 194 -0.56 54.47 -19.66
N VAL A 195 -1.83 54.49 -20.04
CA VAL A 195 -2.27 54.82 -21.41
C VAL A 195 -1.77 56.20 -21.84
N ARG A 196 -1.66 57.12 -20.87
CA ARG A 196 -1.12 58.47 -21.02
C ARG A 196 -0.55 58.94 -19.68
N PRO A 197 0.39 59.91 -19.65
CA PRO A 197 1.03 60.35 -18.42
C PRO A 197 0.07 60.80 -17.30
N ALA A 198 -1.10 61.33 -17.66
CA ALA A 198 -2.13 61.78 -16.71
C ALA A 198 -3.20 60.70 -16.40
N ALA A 199 -3.01 59.46 -16.84
CA ALA A 199 -3.96 58.39 -16.51
C ALA A 199 -3.76 57.91 -15.06
N HIS A 200 -4.86 57.52 -14.44
CA HIS A 200 -4.87 56.90 -13.10
C HIS A 200 -4.93 55.38 -13.15
N VAL A 201 -5.00 54.81 -14.36
CA VAL A 201 -5.13 53.39 -14.64
C VAL A 201 -3.99 52.98 -15.58
N SER A 202 -3.26 51.93 -15.22
CA SER A 202 -2.22 51.34 -16.08
C SER A 202 -2.85 50.33 -17.06
N TYR A 203 -2.08 49.59 -17.86
CA TYR A 203 -2.49 48.34 -18.54
C TYR A 203 -1.25 47.46 -18.71
N VAL A 204 -1.41 46.14 -18.69
CA VAL A 204 -0.31 45.22 -19.01
C VAL A 204 0.13 45.45 -20.45
N VAL A 205 1.40 45.83 -20.65
CA VAL A 205 1.97 46.12 -21.99
C VAL A 205 3.07 45.17 -22.40
N GLU A 206 3.58 44.40 -21.45
CA GLU A 206 4.74 43.56 -21.64
C GLU A 206 4.62 42.34 -20.76
N VAL A 207 4.94 41.18 -21.33
CA VAL A 207 5.04 39.91 -20.64
C VAL A 207 6.31 39.23 -21.10
N GLU A 208 7.09 38.75 -20.14
CA GLU A 208 8.37 38.08 -20.36
C GLU A 208 8.33 36.73 -19.65
N LEU A 209 8.65 35.67 -20.36
CA LEU A 209 8.83 34.32 -19.83
C LEU A 209 10.32 33.96 -19.95
N GLU A 210 10.95 33.78 -18.81
CA GLU A 210 12.32 33.29 -18.69
C GLU A 210 12.28 31.84 -18.21
N THR A 211 12.95 30.95 -18.93
CA THR A 211 13.19 29.57 -18.51
C THR A 211 14.68 29.26 -18.72
N HIS A 212 15.16 28.15 -18.17
CA HIS A 212 16.54 27.69 -18.39
C HIS A 212 16.97 27.58 -19.85
N ALA A 213 16.04 27.28 -20.77
CA ALA A 213 16.33 27.02 -22.17
C ALA A 213 15.74 28.06 -23.13
N HIS A 214 14.82 28.90 -22.67
CA HIS A 214 14.06 29.81 -23.53
C HIS A 214 13.81 31.15 -22.86
N HIS A 215 13.84 32.20 -23.66
CA HIS A 215 13.44 33.55 -23.31
C HIS A 215 12.39 34.01 -24.31
N VAL A 216 11.16 34.20 -23.85
CA VAL A 216 10.03 34.62 -24.68
C VAL A 216 9.59 35.98 -24.21
N HIS A 217 9.56 36.94 -25.13
CA HIS A 217 9.19 38.31 -24.82
C HIS A 217 8.03 38.74 -25.71
N TYR A 218 6.96 39.21 -25.07
CA TYR A 218 5.78 39.74 -25.73
C TYR A 218 5.57 41.19 -25.30
N MET A 219 5.32 42.05 -26.28
CA MET A 219 5.10 43.48 -26.10
C MET A 219 3.87 43.90 -26.89
N GLU A 220 2.90 44.49 -26.20
CA GLU A 220 1.74 45.14 -26.79
C GLU A 220 2.01 46.65 -26.92
N LYS A 221 1.99 47.17 -28.16
CA LYS A 221 2.20 48.60 -28.41
C LYS A 221 0.90 49.36 -28.15
N ILE A 222 0.84 50.09 -27.03
CA ILE A 222 -0.35 50.90 -26.69
C ILE A 222 -0.51 52.16 -27.55
N PHE A 223 0.50 52.66 -28.27
CA PHE A 223 0.31 53.75 -29.25
C PHE A 223 1.29 53.67 -30.44
N HIS A 224 0.77 53.99 -31.62
CA HIS A 224 1.37 54.05 -32.96
C HIS A 224 1.48 52.77 -33.81
N ARG A 225 0.76 52.82 -34.94
CA ARG A 225 0.86 52.00 -36.15
C ARG A 225 2.32 51.66 -36.49
N GLN A 226 2.73 50.42 -36.19
CA GLN A 226 3.67 49.62 -36.98
C GLN A 226 3.84 48.26 -36.29
N ILE A 227 3.25 47.24 -36.90
CA ILE A 227 3.40 45.84 -36.51
C ILE A 227 4.87 45.46 -36.74
N LYS A 228 5.60 45.31 -35.64
CA LYS A 228 6.68 44.33 -35.55
C LYS A 228 6.31 43.43 -34.39
N LYS A 229 5.58 42.35 -34.68
CA LYS A 229 5.63 41.14 -33.84
C LYS A 229 7.07 40.65 -33.94
N GLN A 230 7.94 41.13 -33.06
CA GLN A 230 9.28 40.57 -32.96
C GLN A 230 9.18 39.38 -32.00
N ILE A 231 8.58 38.31 -32.51
CA ILE A 231 8.85 36.98 -31.98
C ILE A 231 10.32 36.74 -32.31
N VAL A 232 11.19 36.85 -31.31
CA VAL A 232 12.56 36.35 -31.46
C VAL A 232 12.40 34.83 -31.68
N GLN A 233 12.66 34.39 -32.91
CA GLN A 233 12.55 33.01 -33.42
C GLN A 233 13.23 32.03 -32.43
N ASN A 234 12.67 30.90 -32.03
CA ASN A 234 12.13 29.79 -32.82
C ASN A 234 11.20 28.94 -31.94
N TYR A 235 9.94 28.79 -32.34
CA TYR A 235 9.24 27.51 -32.51
C TYR A 235 7.73 27.74 -32.45
N ARG A 236 7.12 27.74 -33.64
CA ARG A 236 5.80 27.18 -33.84
C ARG A 236 5.96 25.66 -33.70
N ARG A 237 5.94 25.16 -32.46
CA ARG A 237 5.54 23.78 -32.20
C ARG A 237 4.36 23.90 -31.28
N ASP A 238 3.26 23.40 -31.79
CA ASP A 238 2.02 23.13 -31.10
C ASP A 238 2.32 22.79 -29.63
N PHE A 239 1.81 23.62 -28.70
CA PHE A 239 1.30 23.02 -27.49
C PHE A 239 0.29 22.00 -27.99
N PRO A 240 0.48 20.70 -27.77
CA PRO A 240 -0.58 19.76 -28.12
C PRO A 240 -1.80 20.23 -27.33
N GLU A 241 -2.83 20.70 -28.03
CA GLU A 241 -4.20 20.51 -27.58
C GLU A 241 -4.38 18.98 -27.49
N GLN A 242 -3.87 18.39 -26.43
CA GLN A 242 -4.28 17.06 -26.01
C GLN A 242 -5.41 17.29 -25.02
N LEU A 243 -6.60 17.28 -25.63
CA LEU A 243 -7.92 17.00 -25.05
C LEU A 243 -7.85 15.90 -23.99
#